data_AF-A0A3B8W4D8-F1
#
_entry.id   AF-A0A3B8W4D8-F1
#
_cell.length_a   1.000
_cell.length_b   1.000
_cell.length_c   1.000
_cell.angle_alpha   90.00
_cell.angle_beta   90.00
_cell.angle_gamma   90.00
#
_symmetry.space_group_name_H-M   'P 1'
#
loop_
_entity.id
_entity.type
_entity.pdbx_description
1 polymer ?
#
loop_
_entity_poly.entity_id
_entity_poly.type
_entity_poly.pdbx_seq_one_letter_code
_entity_poly.pdbx_strand_id
1 'polypeptide(L)' 'ATIYTFLFTEGGNNWNNYQEFNPFKLYRSAGAGVRIFMPAFGLIGLNWAHGFDTLPNSFQKSGTQFHFTIGQQIR' A
#
# COMPACT_ATOMS: atom_id res chain seq x y z
N ALA A 1 -11.72 -4.07 21.83
CA ALA A 1 -10.90 -3.99 20.61
C ALA A 1 -11.55 -2.96 19.70
N THR A 2 -10.78 -2.08 19.08
CA THR A 2 -11.35 -1.03 18.22
C THR A 2 -11.02 -1.33 16.78
N ILE A 3 -12.02 -1.28 15.90
CA ILE A 3 -11.88 -1.65 14.49
C ILE A 3 -12.21 -0.43 13.66
N TYR A 4 -11.31 -0.08 12.75
CA TYR A 4 -11.51 1.00 11.80
C TYR A 4 -11.20 0.50 10.40
N THR A 5 -12.03 0.90 9.45
CA THR A 5 -11.84 0.61 8.04
C THR A 5 -11.52 1.89 7.29
N PHE A 6 -10.72 1.78 6.23
CA PHE A 6 -10.34 2.93 5.41
C PHE A 6 -10.12 2.50 3.97
N LEU A 7 -10.31 3.43 3.05
CA LEU A 7 -9.91 3.28 1.65
C LEU A 7 -8.66 4.11 1.43
N PHE A 8 -7.80 3.67 0.52
CA PHE A 8 -6.59 4.40 0.17
C PHE A 8 -6.31 4.30 -1.33
N THR A 9 -5.61 5.31 -1.82
CA THR A 9 -5.06 5.34 -3.18
C THR A 9 -3.62 5.80 -3.08
N GLU A 10 -2.71 5.11 -3.76
CA GLU A 10 -1.29 5.45 -3.76
C GLU A 10 -0.81 5.65 -5.20
N GLY A 11 0.21 6.50 -5.35
CA GLY A 11 0.85 6.81 -6.61
C GLY A 11 2.31 7.14 -6.35
N GLY A 12 3.22 6.33 -6.89
CA GLY A 12 4.65 6.50 -6.64
C GLY A 12 5.50 6.00 -7.80
N ASN A 13 6.69 6.55 -7.94
CA ASN A 13 7.70 6.06 -8.86
C ASN A 13 9.09 6.38 -8.30
N ASN A 14 10.09 5.61 -8.72
CA ASN A 14 11.48 5.78 -8.33
C ASN A 14 12.30 6.18 -9.57
N TRP A 15 13.24 7.10 -9.38
CA TRP A 15 14.14 7.58 -10.43
C TRP A 15 15.58 7.55 -9.92
N ASN A 16 16.53 7.27 -10.81
CA ASN A 16 17.93 7.14 -10.41
C ASN A 16 18.62 8.50 -10.24
N ASN A 17 18.15 9.54 -10.93
CA ASN A 17 18.74 10.86 -10.92
C ASN A 17 17.67 11.96 -11.14
N TYR A 18 18.02 13.19 -10.81
CA TYR A 18 17.11 14.34 -10.92
C TYR A 18 16.71 14.68 -12.36
N GLN A 19 17.51 14.27 -13.34
CA GLN A 19 17.26 14.53 -14.76
C GLN A 19 16.17 13.61 -15.34
N GLU A 20 15.98 12.43 -14.75
CA GLU A 20 14.93 11.45 -15.11
C GLU A 20 13.62 11.69 -14.36
N PHE A 21 13.57 12.64 -13.43
CA PHE A 21 12.38 12.93 -12.64
C PHE A 21 11.22 13.34 -13.54
N ASN A 22 10.16 12.54 -13.51
CA ASN A 22 8.94 12.84 -14.24
C ASN A 22 7.73 12.61 -13.32
N PRO A 23 7.11 13.68 -12.78
CA PRO A 23 6.00 13.56 -11.84
C PRO A 23 4.73 12.99 -12.46
N PHE A 24 4.64 12.91 -13.79
CA PHE A 24 3.50 12.32 -14.49
C PHE A 24 3.63 10.81 -14.70
N LYS A 25 4.84 10.26 -14.51
CA LYS A 25 5.08 8.82 -14.60
C LYS A 25 4.97 8.21 -13.20
N LEU A 26 3.75 7.91 -12.76
CA LEU A 26 3.46 7.31 -11.45
C LEU A 26 2.85 5.92 -11.62
N TYR A 27 3.30 4.96 -10.79
CA TYR A 27 2.63 3.68 -10.60
C TYR A 27 1.57 3.82 -9.54
N ARG A 28 0.32 3.52 -9.90
CA ARG A 28 -0.86 3.76 -9.08
C ARG A 28 -1.45 2.46 -8.56
N SER A 29 -1.94 2.53 -7.35
CA SER A 29 -2.71 1.47 -6.71
C SER A 29 -3.87 2.05 -5.92
N ALA A 30 -4.90 1.25 -5.69
CA ALA A 30 -5.96 1.58 -4.76
C ALA A 30 -6.29 0.36 -3.92
N GLY A 31 -6.81 0.59 -2.73
CA GLY A 31 -7.06 -0.48 -1.79
C GLY A 31 -8.00 -0.11 -0.67
N ALA A 32 -8.30 -1.13 0.13
CA ALA A 32 -9.08 -1.03 1.34
C ALA A 32 -8.31 -1.68 2.47
N GLY A 33 -8.33 -1.06 3.64
CA GLY A 33 -7.63 -1.52 4.82
C GLY A 33 -8.54 -1.57 6.04
N VAL A 34 -8.15 -2.43 6.98
CA VAL A 34 -8.77 -2.57 8.29
C VAL A 34 -7.66 -2.52 9.34
N ARG A 35 -7.86 -1.71 10.37
CA ARG A 35 -6.99 -1.66 11.55
C ARG A 35 -7.77 -2.16 12.75
N ILE A 36 -7.24 -3.15 13.43
CA ILE A 36 -7.81 -3.77 14.63
C ILE A 36 -6.85 -3.49 15.78
N PHE A 37 -7.30 -2.75 16.78
CA PHE A 37 -6.55 -2.54 18.02
C PHE A 37 -6.99 -3.58 19.06
N MET A 38 -6.09 -4.51 19.38
CA MET A 38 -6.32 -5.54 20.40
C MET A 38 -5.49 -5.24 21.65
N PRO A 39 -6.10 -5.23 22.85
CA PRO A 39 -5.38 -4.92 24.10
C PRO A 39 -4.15 -5.80 24.36
N ALA A 40 -4.14 -7.06 23.91
CA ALA A 40 -3.05 -8.00 24.14
C ALA A 40 -2.01 -8.09 23.00
N PHE A 41 -2.36 -7.68 21.78
CA PHE A 41 -1.55 -7.92 20.57
C PHE A 41 -1.15 -6.64 19.82
N GLY A 42 -1.56 -5.47 20.31
CA GLY A 42 -1.29 -4.19 19.68
C GLY A 42 -2.16 -3.94 18.45
N LEU A 43 -1.66 -3.12 17.52
CA LEU A 43 -2.34 -2.84 16.26
C LEU A 43 -2.06 -3.95 15.25
N ILE A 44 -3.13 -4.51 14.72
CA ILE A 44 -3.13 -5.42 13.58
C ILE A 44 -3.70 -4.66 12.39
N GLY A 45 -2.94 -4.56 11.31
CA GLY A 45 -3.38 -3.93 10.06
C GLY A 45 -3.51 -4.97 8.96
N LEU A 46 -4.66 -5.00 8.28
CA LEU A 46 -4.90 -5.80 7.08
C LEU A 46 -5.17 -4.84 5.93
N ASN A 47 -4.49 -5.01 4.80
CA ASN A 47 -4.68 -4.20 3.61
C ASN A 47 -4.84 -5.08 2.38
N TRP A 48 -5.88 -4.80 1.61
CA TRP A 48 -6.06 -5.31 0.27
C TRP A 48 -5.77 -4.17 -0.70
N ALA A 49 -4.85 -4.39 -1.64
CA ALA A 49 -4.44 -3.41 -2.64
C ALA A 49 -4.54 -4.00 -4.04
N HIS A 50 -4.86 -3.16 -5.01
CA HIS A 50 -4.84 -3.50 -6.42
C HIS A 50 -3.98 -2.47 -7.17
N GLY A 51 -2.89 -2.93 -7.76
CA GLY A 51 -2.02 -2.11 -8.60
C GLY A 51 -2.47 -2.13 -10.06
N PHE A 52 -2.72 -0.96 -10.63
CA PHE A 52 -3.31 -0.81 -11.96
C PHE A 52 -2.27 -0.83 -13.09
N ASP A 53 -1.05 -0.40 -12.78
CA ASP A 53 0.01 -0.16 -13.75
C ASP A 53 0.97 -1.36 -13.85
N THR A 54 1.63 -1.50 -15.01
CA THR A 54 2.64 -2.54 -15.27
C THR A 54 4.02 -2.05 -14.85
N LEU A 55 4.73 -2.83 -14.05
CA LEU A 55 6.08 -2.49 -13.62
C LEU A 55 7.07 -2.53 -14.79
N PRO A 56 8.19 -1.77 -14.74
CA PRO A 56 9.26 -1.89 -15.73
C PRO A 56 9.71 -3.34 -15.81
N ASN A 57 9.89 -3.86 -17.04
CA ASN A 57 10.25 -5.25 -17.31
C ASN A 57 9.19 -6.31 -16.92
N SER A 58 7.95 -5.91 -16.62
CA SER A 58 6.82 -6.81 -16.44
C SER A 58 5.82 -6.67 -17.59
N PHE A 59 5.39 -7.80 -18.15
CA PHE A 59 4.26 -7.87 -19.09
C PHE A 59 2.91 -7.99 -18.38
N GLN A 60 2.91 -8.17 -17.06
CA GLN A 60 1.72 -8.29 -16.24
C GLN A 60 1.55 -7.07 -15.31
N LYS A 61 0.29 -6.67 -15.12
CA LYS A 61 -0.07 -5.65 -14.13
C LYS A 61 0.23 -6.17 -12.74
N SER A 62 0.58 -5.26 -11.81
CA SER A 62 0.85 -5.63 -10.41
C SER A 62 -0.31 -6.39 -9.76
N GLY A 63 -1.55 -6.06 -10.17
CA GLY A 63 -2.73 -6.82 -9.78
C GLY A 63 -3.04 -6.73 -8.29
N THR A 64 -3.76 -7.72 -7.79
CA THR A 64 -4.26 -7.77 -6.41
C THR A 64 -3.21 -8.33 -5.45
N GLN A 65 -2.98 -7.63 -4.35
CA GLN A 65 -2.06 -7.99 -3.28
C GLN A 65 -2.70 -7.82 -1.90
N PHE A 66 -2.32 -8.69 -0.97
CA PHE A 66 -2.74 -8.63 0.43
C PHE A 66 -1.53 -8.41 1.32
N HIS A 67 -1.63 -7.45 2.22
CA HIS A 67 -0.61 -7.11 3.19
C HIS A 67 -1.17 -7.17 4.61
N PHE A 68 -0.39 -7.67 5.55
CA PHE A 68 -0.74 -7.65 6.96
C PHE A 68 0.43 -7.15 7.81
N THR A 69 0.09 -6.55 8.94
CA THR A 69 1.03 -5.99 9.92
C THR A 69 0.55 -6.38 11.31
N ILE A 70 1.47 -6.75 12.20
CA ILE A 70 1.17 -7.17 13.58
C ILE A 70 2.18 -6.48 14.50
N GLY A 71 1.70 -6.02 15.66
CA GLY A 71 2.58 -5.55 16.73
C GLY A 71 3.11 -4.12 16.53
N GLN A 72 2.48 -3.33 15.67
CA GLN A 72 2.81 -1.91 15.58
C GLN A 72 2.33 -1.20 16.85
N GLN A 73 3.28 -0.75 17.68
CA GLN A 73 2.98 0.01 18.89
C GLN A 73 2.68 1.45 18.49
N ILE A 74 1.47 1.92 18.78
CA ILE A 74 1.12 3.34 18.65
C ILE A 74 1.82 4.04 19.82
N ARG A 75 2.91 4.75 19.54
CA ARG A 75 3.59 5.61 20.52
C ARG A 75 2.98 6.99 20.54
#